data_AF-A0A444VUC8-F1
#
_entry.id   AF-A0A444VUC8-F1
#
_cell.length_a   1.000
_cell.length_b   1.000
_cell.length_c   1.000
_cell.angle_alpha   90.00
_cell.angle_beta   90.00
_cell.angle_gamma   90.00
#
_symmetry.space_group_name_H-M   'P 1'
#
loop_
_entity.id
_entity.type
_entity.pdbx_description
1 polymer ?
#
loop_
_entity_poly.entity_id
_entity_poly.type
_entity_poly.pdbx_seq_one_letter_code
_entity_poly.pdbx_strand_id
1 'polypeptide(L)'
;MKRALIYATLFFISFSTVSFSQESVEKPAPPSGNALVGDYYGADVSEAVLNKAISVDKLESKLGNAKKLEAIAVKGEVTDVCEKRGCWITLKTEDGSSFFVKMKDYAFFCAYCIKR
;
A
#
# COMPACT_ATOMS: atom_id res chain seq x y z
N MET A 1 -0.43 56.65 -3.12
CA MET A 1 -0.31 55.54 -4.09
C MET A 1 0.74 54.49 -3.69
N LYS A 2 1.97 54.86 -3.30
CA LYS A 2 3.02 53.89 -2.91
C LYS A 2 2.66 52.98 -1.72
N ARG A 3 1.96 53.49 -0.70
CA ARG A 3 1.52 52.70 0.47
C ARG A 3 0.43 51.68 0.13
N ALA A 4 -0.48 52.00 -0.81
CA ALA A 4 -1.50 51.07 -1.28
C ALA A 4 -0.89 49.92 -2.10
N LEU A 5 0.15 50.21 -2.90
CA LEU A 5 0.94 49.20 -3.61
C LEU A 5 1.67 48.24 -2.66
N ILE A 6 2.18 48.72 -1.53
CA ILE A 6 2.87 47.89 -0.52
C ILE A 6 1.88 46.96 0.21
N TYR A 7 0.66 47.43 0.52
CA TYR A 7 -0.35 46.56 1.15
C TYR A 7 -0.92 45.53 0.18
N ALA A 8 -1.07 45.87 -1.11
CA ALA A 8 -1.51 44.93 -2.13
C ALA A 8 -0.50 43.79 -2.36
N THR A 9 0.81 44.08 -2.33
CA THR A 9 1.84 43.06 -2.48
C THR A 9 1.97 42.15 -1.24
N LEU A 10 1.81 42.70 -0.03
CA LEU A 10 1.78 41.90 1.21
C LEU A 10 0.56 40.96 1.27
N PHE A 11 -0.59 41.39 0.76
CA PHE A 11 -1.78 40.53 0.70
C PHE A 11 -1.62 39.38 -0.29
N PHE A 12 -0.99 39.63 -1.44
CA PHE A 12 -0.69 38.59 -2.44
C PHE A 12 0.30 37.52 -1.94
N ILE A 13 1.30 37.92 -1.15
CA ILE A 13 2.29 36.98 -0.57
C ILE A 13 1.64 36.05 0.47
N SER A 14 0.67 36.55 1.24
CA SER A 14 -0.07 35.72 2.22
C SER A 14 -0.94 34.66 1.55
N PHE A 15 -1.54 34.95 0.40
CA PHE A 15 -2.44 34.00 -0.29
C PHE A 15 -1.69 32.82 -0.92
N SER A 16 -0.46 33.06 -1.42
CA SER A 16 0.37 32.02 -2.05
C SER A 16 0.80 30.89 -1.10
N THR A 17 0.88 31.16 0.21
CA THR A 17 1.31 30.14 1.19
C THR A 17 0.20 29.18 1.62
N VAL A 18 -1.08 29.52 1.39
CA VAL A 18 -2.22 28.65 1.71
C VAL A 18 -2.43 27.57 0.64
N SER A 19 -2.06 27.84 -0.62
CA SER A 19 -2.22 26.90 -1.73
C SER A 19 -1.29 25.67 -1.66
N PHE A 20 -0.26 25.67 -0.81
CA PHE A 20 0.70 24.56 -0.70
C PHE A 20 0.49 23.64 0.52
N SER A 21 -0.46 23.94 1.42
CA SER A 21 -0.60 23.19 2.69
C SER A 21 -1.72 22.14 2.70
N GLN A 22 -2.50 21.99 1.63
CA GLN A 22 -3.56 20.97 1.55
C GLN A 22 -3.62 20.33 0.16
N GLU A 23 -2.51 19.77 -0.30
CA GLU A 23 -2.59 18.60 -1.16
C GLU A 23 -2.40 17.37 -0.26
N SER A 24 -3.40 17.12 0.59
CA SER A 24 -3.60 15.76 1.09
C SER A 24 -4.00 14.96 -0.14
N VAL A 25 -3.01 14.30 -0.76
CA VAL A 25 -3.23 13.30 -1.80
C VAL A 25 -4.25 12.31 -1.22
N GLU A 26 -5.52 12.50 -1.58
CA GLU A 26 -6.58 11.54 -1.37
C GLU A 26 -6.21 10.34 -2.24
N LYS A 27 -5.34 9.49 -1.69
CA LYS A 27 -5.12 8.18 -2.26
C LYS A 27 -6.48 7.49 -2.20
N PRO A 28 -7.05 7.06 -3.33
CA PRO A 28 -8.37 6.45 -3.36
C PRO A 28 -8.39 5.32 -2.34
N ALA A 29 -9.23 5.48 -1.32
CA ALA A 29 -9.45 4.42 -0.35
C ALA A 29 -10.17 3.28 -1.09
N PRO A 30 -9.85 2.01 -0.79
CA PRO A 30 -10.59 0.91 -1.37
C PRO A 30 -12.09 1.03 -1.02
N PRO A 31 -12.99 0.71 -1.96
CA PRO A 31 -14.42 0.83 -1.74
C PRO A 31 -14.85 0.00 -0.53
N SER A 32 -15.78 0.54 0.25
CA SER A 32 -16.40 -0.17 1.37
C SER A 32 -17.28 -1.30 0.83
N GLY A 33 -16.88 -2.56 1.08
CA GLY A 33 -17.64 -3.74 0.68
C GLY A 33 -16.79 -5.00 0.78
N ASN A 34 -17.42 -6.19 0.87
CA ASN A 34 -16.71 -7.47 0.90
C ASN A 34 -16.05 -7.77 -0.46
N ALA A 35 -14.81 -8.29 -0.47
CA ALA A 35 -14.16 -8.72 -1.71
C ALA A 35 -14.87 -9.98 -2.23
N LEU A 36 -15.34 -9.93 -3.47
CA LEU A 36 -15.94 -11.08 -4.15
C LEU A 36 -14.84 -11.97 -4.73
N VAL A 37 -15.16 -13.25 -4.92
CA VAL A 37 -14.25 -14.19 -5.59
C VAL A 37 -14.08 -13.76 -7.04
N GLY A 38 -12.87 -13.32 -7.40
CA GLY A 38 -12.56 -12.79 -8.73
C GLY A 38 -12.23 -11.29 -8.74
N ASP A 39 -12.36 -10.60 -7.60
CA ASP A 39 -11.88 -9.22 -7.48
C ASP A 39 -10.35 -9.18 -7.43
N TYR A 40 -9.75 -8.26 -8.21
CA TYR A 40 -8.32 -8.01 -8.23
C TYR A 40 -8.04 -6.59 -7.75
N TYR A 41 -7.02 -6.45 -6.90
CA TYR A 41 -6.59 -5.16 -6.36
C TYR A 41 -5.13 -4.92 -6.71
N GLY A 42 -4.84 -3.76 -7.30
CA GLY A 42 -3.50 -3.38 -7.75
C GLY A 42 -3.30 -3.61 -9.24
N ALA A 43 -2.05 -3.82 -9.64
CA ALA A 43 -1.69 -4.09 -11.03
C ALA A 43 -2.02 -5.55 -11.41
N ASP A 44 -2.37 -5.78 -12.67
CA ASP A 44 -2.60 -7.12 -13.20
C ASP A 44 -1.35 -7.99 -13.03
N VAL A 45 -1.57 -9.19 -12.51
CA VAL A 45 -0.52 -10.20 -12.33
C VAL A 45 -0.58 -11.17 -13.51
N SER A 46 0.51 -11.29 -14.26
CA SER A 46 0.57 -12.21 -15.40
C SER A 46 0.57 -13.68 -14.94
N GLU A 47 0.03 -14.58 -15.77
CA GLU A 47 -0.02 -16.02 -15.48
C GLU A 47 1.38 -16.62 -15.23
N ALA A 48 2.40 -16.10 -15.92
CA ALA A 48 3.79 -16.50 -15.70
C ALA A 48 4.27 -16.21 -14.27
N VAL A 49 3.82 -15.11 -13.67
CA VAL A 49 4.15 -14.73 -12.29
C VAL A 49 3.36 -15.59 -11.29
N LEU A 50 2.09 -15.90 -11.58
CA LEU A 50 1.28 -16.80 -10.76
C LEU A 50 1.87 -18.21 -10.71
N ASN A 51 2.35 -18.73 -11.84
CA ASN A 51 2.98 -20.05 -11.92
C ASN A 51 4.35 -20.11 -11.23
N LYS A 52 5.04 -18.96 -11.15
CA LYS A 52 6.34 -18.83 -10.47
C LYS A 52 6.19 -18.40 -8.99
N ALA A 53 4.97 -18.14 -8.53
CA ALA A 53 4.72 -17.74 -7.15
C ALA A 53 5.11 -18.87 -6.20
N ILE A 54 5.89 -18.53 -5.19
CA ILE A 54 6.30 -19.47 -4.15
C ILE A 54 5.37 -19.38 -2.93
N SER A 55 5.21 -20.49 -2.21
CA SER A 55 4.56 -20.46 -0.89
C SER A 55 5.42 -19.70 0.11
N VAL A 56 4.81 -19.31 1.22
CA VAL A 56 5.47 -18.61 2.33
C VAL A 56 6.62 -19.47 2.91
N ASP A 57 6.44 -20.78 3.04
CA ASP A 57 7.47 -21.70 3.58
C ASP A 57 8.68 -21.82 2.64
N LYS A 58 8.43 -21.83 1.32
CA LYS A 58 9.51 -21.76 0.31
C LYS A 58 10.23 -20.42 0.30
N LEU A 59 9.58 -19.34 0.75
CA LEU A 59 10.23 -18.05 0.92
C LEU A 59 11.17 -18.06 2.13
N GLU A 60 10.72 -18.59 3.27
CA GLU A 60 11.54 -18.69 4.50
C GLU A 60 12.83 -19.48 4.26
N SER A 61 12.74 -20.64 3.62
CA SER A 61 13.91 -21.46 3.28
C SER A 61 14.89 -20.76 2.32
N LYS A 62 14.40 -19.96 1.37
CA LYS A 62 15.25 -19.16 0.48
C LYS A 62 15.87 -17.96 1.19
N LEU A 63 15.15 -17.33 2.11
CA LEU A 63 15.64 -16.17 2.86
C LEU A 63 16.69 -16.58 3.91
N GLY A 64 16.58 -17.78 4.48
CA GLY A 64 17.61 -18.34 5.37
C GLY A 64 18.99 -18.43 4.71
N ASN A 65 19.04 -18.57 3.38
CA ASN A 65 20.28 -18.67 2.61
C ASN A 65 20.72 -17.33 1.96
N ALA A 66 19.89 -16.27 2.00
CA ALA A 66 20.15 -15.02 1.32
C ALA A 66 19.67 -13.80 2.12
N LYS A 67 20.54 -12.81 2.33
CA LYS A 67 20.20 -11.57 3.07
C LYS A 67 19.08 -10.75 2.44
N LYS A 68 18.90 -10.86 1.12
CA LYS A 68 17.88 -10.14 0.37
C LYS A 68 17.50 -10.98 -0.85
N LEU A 69 16.20 -11.08 -1.09
CA LEU A 69 15.65 -11.66 -2.30
C LEU A 69 14.87 -10.57 -3.04
N GLU A 70 15.09 -10.48 -4.35
CA GLU A 70 14.44 -9.50 -5.21
C GLU A 70 13.59 -10.23 -6.26
N ALA A 71 12.53 -9.56 -6.74
CA ALA A 71 11.64 -10.07 -7.79
C ALA A 71 10.99 -11.45 -7.51
N ILE A 72 10.47 -11.64 -6.29
CA ILE A 72 9.73 -12.84 -5.90
C ILE A 72 8.23 -12.54 -5.84
N ALA A 73 7.43 -13.47 -6.35
CA ALA A 73 6.00 -13.52 -6.12
C ALA A 73 5.67 -14.54 -5.02
N VAL A 74 4.79 -14.18 -4.10
CA VAL A 74 4.39 -15.00 -2.96
C VAL A 74 2.89 -15.22 -3.02
N LYS A 75 2.45 -16.47 -2.79
CA LYS A 75 1.04 -16.83 -2.69
C LYS A 75 0.76 -17.36 -1.29
N GLY A 76 -0.29 -16.85 -0.65
CA GLY A 76 -0.71 -17.25 0.69
C GLY A 76 -2.11 -16.77 1.02
N GLU A 77 -2.67 -17.32 2.11
CA GLU A 77 -3.97 -16.91 2.65
C GLU A 77 -3.80 -15.69 3.57
N VAL A 78 -4.62 -14.66 3.40
CA VAL A 78 -4.58 -13.44 4.24
C VAL A 78 -5.44 -13.66 5.49
N THR A 79 -4.83 -13.52 6.67
CA THR A 79 -5.52 -13.68 7.96
C THR A 79 -5.85 -12.36 8.64
N ASP A 80 -5.06 -11.33 8.38
CA ASP A 80 -5.30 -10.02 8.99
C ASP A 80 -4.80 -8.86 8.12
N VAL A 81 -5.48 -7.73 8.23
CA VAL A 81 -5.19 -6.52 7.45
C VAL A 81 -5.35 -5.30 8.35
N CYS A 82 -4.45 -4.32 8.21
CA CYS A 82 -4.57 -3.06 8.94
C CYS A 82 -5.87 -2.32 8.58
N GLU A 83 -6.72 -2.05 9.56
CA GLU A 83 -7.98 -1.30 9.39
C GLU A 83 -7.74 0.16 8.98
N LYS A 84 -6.62 0.75 9.40
CA LYS A 84 -6.26 2.14 9.14
C LYS A 84 -5.60 2.29 7.77
N ARG A 85 -6.29 1.82 6.72
CA ARG A 85 -5.87 1.86 5.32
C ARG A 85 -4.80 0.82 4.95
N GLY A 86 -4.95 -0.44 5.34
CA GLY A 86 -4.21 -1.56 4.73
C GLY A 86 -2.69 -1.41 4.68
N CYS A 87 -2.09 -0.75 5.67
CA CYS A 87 -0.66 -0.43 5.73
C CYS A 87 0.25 -1.68 5.78
N TRP A 88 -0.32 -2.80 6.20
CA TRP A 88 0.31 -4.11 6.33
C TRP A 88 -0.75 -5.19 6.17
N ILE A 89 -0.30 -6.38 5.80
CA ILE A 89 -1.11 -7.61 5.74
C ILE A 89 -0.37 -8.75 6.44
N THR A 90 -1.13 -9.69 6.98
CA THR A 90 -0.60 -10.92 7.60
C THR A 90 -1.05 -12.12 6.79
N LEU A 91 -0.09 -12.95 6.39
CA LEU A 91 -0.33 -14.19 5.67
C LEU A 91 -0.24 -15.37 6.64
N LYS A 92 -1.07 -16.39 6.41
CA LYS A 92 -0.97 -17.69 7.09
C LYS A 92 0.07 -18.55 6.39
N THR A 93 0.92 -19.18 7.19
CA THR A 93 1.89 -20.19 6.77
C THR A 93 1.31 -21.58 7.05
N GLU A 94 1.70 -22.61 6.31
CA GLU A 94 1.19 -23.98 6.52
C GLU A 94 1.54 -24.49 7.93
N ASP A 95 2.68 -24.05 8.46
CA ASP A 95 3.17 -24.36 9.81
C ASP A 95 2.43 -23.63 10.94
N GLY A 96 1.41 -22.82 10.63
CA GLY A 96 0.63 -22.04 11.61
C GLY A 96 1.28 -20.73 12.04
N SER A 97 2.49 -20.44 11.56
CA SER A 97 3.19 -19.16 11.74
C SER A 97 2.52 -18.04 10.94
N SER A 98 2.50 -16.82 11.49
CA SER A 98 2.00 -15.62 10.81
C SER A 98 3.14 -14.88 10.10
N PHE A 99 3.02 -14.69 8.78
CA PHE A 99 4.01 -13.95 7.99
C PHE A 99 3.55 -12.51 7.75
N PHE A 100 4.29 -11.55 8.31
CA PHE A 100 3.91 -10.14 8.25
C PHE A 100 4.52 -9.43 7.04
N VAL A 101 3.67 -8.81 6.21
CA VAL A 101 4.07 -8.08 5.01
C VAL A 101 3.75 -6.61 5.17
N LYS A 102 4.78 -5.76 5.08
CA LYS A 102 4.66 -4.30 5.10
C LYS A 102 4.99 -3.73 3.74
N MET A 103 4.13 -2.86 3.24
CA MET A 103 4.30 -2.20 1.96
C MET A 103 5.36 -1.11 2.09
N LYS A 104 6.28 -1.05 1.14
CA LYS A 104 7.27 0.03 1.08
C LYS A 104 6.57 1.33 0.67
N ASP A 105 6.88 2.41 1.38
CA ASP A 105 6.44 3.79 1.07
C ASP A 105 4.93 4.01 0.95
N TYR A 106 4.10 3.12 1.52
CA TYR A 106 2.64 3.13 1.33
C TYR A 106 2.27 3.20 -0.16
N ALA A 107 3.03 2.49 -1.01
CA ALA A 107 2.82 2.45 -2.45
C ALA A 107 1.51 1.74 -2.82
N PHE A 108 0.98 0.90 -1.93
CA PHE A 108 -0.26 0.17 -2.14
C PHE A 108 -1.07 0.07 -0.84
N PHE A 109 -2.38 0.24 -0.97
CA PHE A 109 -3.34 0.15 0.13
C PHE A 109 -4.20 -1.09 -0.09
N CYS A 110 -4.07 -2.06 0.81
CA CYS A 110 -4.86 -3.28 0.73
C CYS A 110 -6.27 -3.03 1.27
N ALA A 111 -7.29 -3.57 0.60
CA ALA A 111 -8.66 -3.48 1.08
C ALA A 111 -8.86 -4.40 2.29
N TYR A 112 -9.47 -3.89 3.37
CA TYR A 112 -9.71 -4.66 4.59
C TYR A 112 -10.58 -5.90 4.34
N CYS A 113 -11.45 -5.83 3.33
CA CYS A 113 -12.41 -6.85 2.96
C CYS A 113 -11.83 -8.15 2.36
N ILE A 114 -10.51 -8.24 2.25
CA ILE A 114 -9.80 -9.44 1.78
C ILE A 114 -9.61 -10.46 2.92
N LYS A 115 -9.75 -10.02 4.18
CA LYS A 115 -9.70 -10.90 5.35
C LYS A 115 -10.81 -11.96 5.26
N ARG A 116 -10.42 -13.23 5.32
CA ARG A 116 -11.30 -14.40 5.34
C ARG A 116 -11.43 -14.98 6.73
#